data_AF-A0A0G4MN69-F1
#
_entry.id   AF-A0A0G4MN69-F1
#
_cell.length_a   1.000
_cell.length_b   1.000
_cell.length_c   1.000
_cell.angle_alpha   90.00
_cell.angle_beta   90.00
_cell.angle_gamma   90.00
#
_symmetry.space_group_name_H-M   'P 1'
#
loop_
_entity.id
_entity.type
_entity.pdbx_description
1 polymer ?
#
loop_
_entity_poly.entity_id
_entity_poly.type
_entity_poly.pdbx_seq_one_letter_code
_entity_poly.pdbx_strand_id
1 'polypeptide(L)'
;MAPEERPKPRFRKIQSFETEYAPCTISQYVSERSGMQVIVADRQGPKVNGYFTLATEILDDSGAPHTLEHLVFMGSKNYRYKGLLDKISSRAYSGTNAWTATDHTAYTLES
;
A
#
# COMPACT_ATOMS: atom_id res chain seq x y z
N MET A 1 -8.26 -21.45 31.03
CA MET A 1 -8.26 -21.19 29.58
C MET A 1 -6.84 -21.38 29.09
N ALA A 2 -6.61 -22.28 28.14
CA ALA A 2 -5.31 -22.37 27.48
C ALA A 2 -5.04 -21.06 26.72
N PRO A 3 -3.79 -20.56 26.66
CA PRO A 3 -3.47 -19.40 25.86
C PRO A 3 -3.79 -19.71 24.38
N GLU A 4 -4.61 -18.87 23.74
CA GLU A 4 -4.80 -18.93 22.30
C GLU A 4 -3.43 -18.85 21.61
N GLU A 5 -3.09 -19.87 20.82
CA GLU A 5 -1.89 -19.85 19.99
C GLU A 5 -1.97 -18.65 19.04
N ARG A 6 -1.00 -17.74 19.14
CA ARG A 6 -0.91 -16.60 18.23
C ARG A 6 -0.82 -17.14 16.80
N PRO A 7 -1.64 -16.64 15.87
CA PRO A 7 -1.59 -17.09 14.49
C PRO A 7 -0.19 -16.88 13.94
N LYS A 8 0.35 -17.91 13.27
CA LYS A 8 1.68 -17.84 12.65
C LYS A 8 1.76 -16.63 11.71
N PRO A 9 2.88 -15.89 11.72
CA PRO A 9 3.06 -14.73 10.85
C PRO A 9 2.96 -15.17 9.38
N ARG A 10 2.10 -14.50 8.60
CA ARG A 10 1.82 -14.84 7.19
C ARG A 10 2.80 -14.20 6.20
N PHE A 11 3.83 -13.52 6.72
CA PHE A 11 4.84 -12.81 5.95
C PHE A 11 6.21 -13.30 6.34
N ARG A 12 6.98 -13.75 5.34
CA ARG A 12 8.36 -14.18 5.50
C ARG A 12 9.27 -12.99 5.20
N LYS A 13 10.14 -12.65 6.15
CA LYS A 13 11.20 -11.65 5.95
C LYS A 13 12.23 -12.22 4.96
N ILE A 14 12.50 -11.48 3.89
CA ILE A 14 13.47 -11.84 2.84
C ILE A 14 14.85 -11.27 3.20
N GLN A 15 14.90 -9.99 3.53
CA GLN A 15 16.13 -9.27 3.82
C GLN A 15 15.87 -8.09 4.75
N SER A 16 16.91 -7.66 5.45
CA SER A 16 16.90 -6.49 6.31
C SER A 16 18.31 -5.92 6.38
N PHE A 17 18.45 -4.62 6.14
CA PHE A 17 19.75 -3.95 6.18
C PHE A 17 19.57 -2.47 6.56
N GLU A 18 20.61 -1.89 7.14
CA GLU A 18 20.68 -0.45 7.42
C GLU A 18 21.29 0.27 6.23
N THR A 19 20.81 1.48 5.92
CA THR A 19 21.36 2.29 4.84
C THR A 19 22.51 3.17 5.33
N GLU A 20 23.61 3.25 4.59
CA GLU A 20 24.75 4.10 4.97
C GLU A 20 24.50 5.60 4.76
N TYR A 21 23.62 5.93 3.81
CA TYR A 21 23.37 7.31 3.37
C TYR A 21 22.15 7.97 4.05
N ALA A 22 21.38 7.22 4.83
CA ALA A 22 20.21 7.72 5.54
C ALA A 22 20.01 6.96 6.86
N PRO A 23 19.47 7.59 7.91
CA PRO A 23 19.08 6.91 9.14
C PRO A 23 17.79 6.12 8.90
N CYS A 24 17.90 4.99 8.19
CA CYS A 24 16.78 4.14 7.82
C CYS A 24 17.20 2.66 7.75
N THR A 25 16.34 1.79 8.27
CA THR A 25 16.46 0.35 8.13
C THR A 25 15.44 -0.13 7.11
N ILE A 26 15.90 -0.76 6.03
CA ILE A 26 15.03 -1.33 5.00
C ILE A 26 14.82 -2.80 5.32
N SER A 27 13.56 -3.24 5.35
CA SER A 27 13.20 -4.64 5.46
C SER A 27 12.17 -5.04 4.42
N GLN A 28 12.40 -6.19 3.77
CA GLN A 28 11.51 -6.73 2.74
C GLN A 28 10.85 -8.00 3.26
N TYR A 29 9.57 -8.13 2.97
CA TYR A 29 8.74 -9.27 3.32
C TYR A 29 7.96 -9.76 2.11
N VAL A 30 7.63 -11.04 2.09
CA VAL A 30 6.74 -11.64 1.10
C VAL A 30 5.63 -12.38 1.82
N SER A 31 4.38 -12.14 1.41
CA SER A 31 3.25 -12.93 1.89
C SER A 31 3.34 -14.36 1.36
N GLU A 32 3.31 -15.34 2.25
CA GLU A 32 3.32 -16.76 1.85
C GLU A 32 1.99 -17.20 1.23
N ARG A 33 0.93 -16.38 1.39
CA ARG A 33 -0.40 -16.66 0.83
C ARG A 33 -0.59 -16.07 -0.57
N SER A 34 -0.21 -14.81 -0.77
CA SER A 34 -0.50 -14.08 -2.02
C SER A 34 0.74 -13.75 -2.86
N GLY A 35 1.95 -13.96 -2.33
CA GLY A 35 3.18 -13.48 -2.96
C GLY A 35 3.37 -11.96 -2.88
N MET A 36 2.45 -11.23 -2.23
CA MET A 36 2.54 -9.78 -2.09
C MET A 36 3.84 -9.39 -1.38
N GLN A 37 4.60 -8.49 -2.00
CA GLN A 37 5.82 -7.95 -1.41
C GLN A 37 5.50 -6.71 -0.59
N VAL A 38 6.14 -6.59 0.57
CA VAL A 38 6.04 -5.44 1.45
C VAL A 38 7.45 -4.98 1.76
N ILE A 39 7.74 -3.71 1.50
CA ILE A 39 9.01 -3.08 1.82
C ILE A 39 8.72 -2.04 2.89
N VAL A 40 9.41 -2.14 4.03
CA VAL A 40 9.32 -1.20 5.14
C VAL A 40 10.64 -0.45 5.21
N ALA A 41 10.57 0.86 5.01
CA ALA A 41 11.65 1.78 5.29
C ALA A 41 11.42 2.36 6.70
N ASP A 42 12.03 1.74 7.71
CA ASP A 42 11.90 2.16 9.10
C ASP A 42 12.84 3.34 9.36
N ARG A 43 12.26 4.48 9.67
CA ARG A 43 12.96 5.74 9.93
C ARG A 43 12.18 6.52 10.97
N GLN A 44 12.88 7.11 11.91
CA GLN A 44 12.28 8.06 12.83
C GLN A 44 11.86 9.33 12.07
N GLY A 45 10.57 9.65 12.08
CA GLY A 45 10.02 10.83 11.45
C GLY A 45 8.58 11.09 11.87
N PRO A 46 8.08 12.32 11.71
CA PRO A 46 6.70 12.66 12.05
C PRO A 46 5.69 12.19 11.02
N LYS A 47 6.15 11.78 9.83
CA LYS A 47 5.31 11.37 8.70
C LYS A 47 5.37 9.87 8.47
N VAL A 48 4.22 9.29 8.16
CA VAL A 48 4.10 7.91 7.67
C VAL A 48 3.58 7.95 6.24
N ASN A 49 4.33 7.35 5.31
CA ASN A 49 3.94 7.24 3.92
C ASN A 49 3.67 5.77 3.57
N GLY A 50 2.54 5.51 2.94
CA GLY A 50 2.16 4.23 2.37
C GLY A 50 2.05 4.32 0.86
N TYR A 51 2.58 3.32 0.17
CA TYR A 51 2.49 3.17 -1.27
C TYR A 51 1.97 1.78 -1.58
N PHE A 52 0.91 1.70 -2.39
CA PHE A 52 0.36 0.44 -2.90
C PHE A 52 0.41 0.47 -4.41
N THR A 53 1.37 -0.25 -4.98
CA THR A 53 1.65 -0.24 -6.43
C THR A 53 1.25 -1.57 -7.06
N LEU A 54 0.55 -1.48 -8.19
CA LEU A 54 0.20 -2.63 -9.02
C LEU A 54 0.72 -2.42 -10.44
N ALA A 55 1.24 -3.49 -11.04
CA ALA A 55 1.55 -3.49 -12.47
C ALA A 55 0.25 -3.45 -13.27
N THR A 56 0.14 -2.47 -14.16
CA THR A 56 -1.06 -2.18 -14.96
C THR A 56 -0.69 -1.75 -16.38
N GLU A 57 0.36 -2.38 -16.93
CA GLU A 57 0.76 -2.18 -18.33
C GLU A 57 -0.40 -2.57 -19.27
N ILE A 58 -0.65 -1.71 -20.26
CA ILE A 58 -1.61 -1.94 -21.33
C ILE A 58 -0.93 -1.76 -22.68
N LEU A 59 -1.42 -2.51 -23.68
CA LEU A 59 -0.89 -2.50 -25.05
C LEU A 59 -1.85 -1.80 -26.02
N ASP A 60 -2.72 -0.97 -25.47
CA ASP A 60 -3.71 -0.17 -26.19
C ASP A 60 -3.79 1.24 -25.59
N ASP A 61 -4.53 2.13 -26.26
CA ASP A 61 -4.73 3.52 -25.83
C ASP A 61 -6.08 3.71 -25.10
N SER A 62 -6.64 2.65 -24.49
CA SER A 62 -7.97 2.69 -23.87
C SER A 62 -8.06 3.58 -22.64
N GLY A 63 -6.93 3.83 -21.97
CA GLY A 63 -6.89 4.51 -20.68
C GLY A 63 -7.57 3.71 -19.55
N ALA A 64 -7.73 2.39 -19.71
CA ALA A 64 -8.40 1.54 -18.74
C ALA A 64 -7.77 1.57 -17.33
N PRO A 65 -6.42 1.53 -17.15
CA PRO A 65 -5.78 1.62 -15.84
C PRO A 65 -6.05 2.94 -15.14
N HIS A 66 -5.97 4.05 -15.88
CA HIS A 66 -6.28 5.37 -15.33
C HIS A 66 -7.76 5.46 -14.94
N THR A 67 -8.67 4.96 -15.78
CA THR A 67 -10.09 4.92 -15.43
C THR A 67 -10.33 4.08 -14.17
N LEU A 68 -9.67 2.91 -14.05
CA LEU A 68 -9.79 2.04 -12.90
C LEU A 68 -9.24 2.68 -11.62
N GLU A 69 -8.15 3.43 -11.71
CA GLU A 69 -7.57 4.20 -10.61
C GLU A 69 -8.62 5.07 -9.91
N HIS A 70 -9.38 5.86 -10.67
CA HIS A 70 -10.48 6.68 -10.14
C HIS A 70 -11.64 5.84 -9.58
N LEU A 71 -11.99 4.74 -10.25
CA LEU A 71 -13.14 3.91 -9.86
C LEU A 71 -12.93 3.19 -8.53
N VAL A 72 -11.69 2.83 -8.19
CA VAL A 72 -11.36 2.17 -6.92
C VAL A 72 -11.73 3.04 -5.70
N PHE A 73 -11.65 4.38 -5.83
CA PHE A 73 -12.06 5.31 -4.77
C PHE A 73 -13.60 5.42 -4.59
N MET A 74 -14.39 4.87 -5.51
CA MET A 74 -15.85 4.98 -5.47
C MET A 74 -16.53 3.96 -4.56
N GLY A 75 -15.78 3.00 -4.00
CA GLY A 75 -16.27 2.06 -3.00
C GLY A 75 -15.68 0.65 -3.16
N SER A 76 -15.95 -0.20 -2.17
CA SER A 76 -15.56 -1.61 -2.18
C SER A 76 -16.70 -2.52 -1.72
N LYS A 77 -16.53 -3.84 -1.87
CA LYS A 77 -17.51 -4.84 -1.43
C LYS A 77 -17.91 -4.68 0.05
N ASN A 78 -16.93 -4.37 0.90
CA ASN A 78 -17.10 -4.21 2.34
C ASN A 78 -17.49 -2.77 2.72
N TYR A 79 -17.17 -1.79 1.88
CA TYR A 79 -17.42 -0.38 2.12
C TYR A 79 -18.08 0.27 0.89
N ARG A 80 -19.40 0.14 0.78
CA ARG A 80 -20.19 0.50 -0.41
C ARG A 80 -20.61 1.98 -0.44
N TYR A 81 -19.73 2.87 0.01
CA TYR A 81 -20.01 4.30 0.09
C TYR A 81 -18.99 5.07 -0.75
N LYS A 82 -19.50 5.87 -1.68
CA LYS A 82 -18.69 6.78 -2.48
C LYS A 82 -17.98 7.80 -1.59
N GLY A 83 -16.69 8.01 -1.83
CA GLY A 83 -15.87 9.00 -1.12
C GLY A 83 -15.67 8.68 0.36
N LEU A 84 -15.82 7.41 0.77
CA LEU A 84 -15.55 7.01 2.15
C LEU A 84 -14.08 7.24 2.51
N LEU A 85 -13.17 6.86 1.62
CA LEU A 85 -11.74 6.95 1.88
C LEU A 85 -11.33 8.41 2.12
N ASP A 86 -11.79 9.35 1.28
CA ASP A 86 -11.53 10.79 1.45
C ASP A 86 -12.04 11.32 2.79
N LYS A 87 -13.23 10.88 3.21
CA LYS A 87 -13.82 11.28 4.50
C LYS A 87 -13.03 10.73 5.68
N ILE A 88 -12.55 9.49 5.61
CA ILE A 88 -11.72 8.88 6.64
C ILE A 88 -10.35 9.57 6.67
N SER A 89 -9.73 9.79 5.52
CA SER A 89 -8.44 10.49 5.40
C SER A 89 -8.51 11.88 6.04
N SER A 90 -9.55 12.66 5.70
CA SER A 90 -9.78 13.98 6.28
C SER A 90 -9.92 13.95 7.81
N ARG A 91 -10.61 12.92 8.34
CA ARG A 91 -10.77 12.73 9.79
C ARG A 91 -9.52 12.25 10.49
N ALA A 92 -8.64 11.56 9.77
CA ALA A 92 -7.36 11.06 10.27
C ALA A 92 -6.22 12.08 10.14
N TYR A 93 -6.49 13.30 9.63
CA TYR A 93 -5.47 14.28 9.26
C TYR A 93 -4.46 13.73 8.24
N SER A 94 -4.91 12.83 7.38
CA SER A 94 -4.11 12.16 6.37
C SER A 94 -4.46 12.66 4.97
N GLY A 95 -3.57 12.49 4.01
CA GLY A 95 -3.79 12.69 2.58
C GLY A 95 -3.83 11.36 1.83
N THR A 96 -4.74 11.24 0.86
CA THR A 96 -4.77 10.12 -0.10
C THR A 96 -4.55 10.64 -1.51
N ASN A 97 -3.81 9.90 -2.31
CA ASN A 97 -3.60 10.22 -3.72
C ASN A 97 -3.43 8.94 -4.54
N ALA A 98 -3.39 9.07 -5.86
CA ALA A 98 -2.99 8.01 -6.77
C ALA A 98 -2.42 8.60 -8.06
N TRP A 99 -1.64 7.81 -8.78
CA TRP A 99 -1.25 8.10 -10.15
C TRP A 99 -1.14 6.82 -10.96
N THR A 100 -1.35 6.95 -12.26
CA THR A 100 -1.16 5.87 -13.23
C THR A 100 -0.02 6.27 -14.17
N ALA A 101 1.05 5.50 -14.14
CA ALA A 101 2.15 5.54 -15.09
C ALA A 101 1.90 4.56 -16.26
N THR A 102 2.85 4.45 -17.18
CA THR A 102 2.75 3.57 -18.35
C THR A 102 2.60 2.09 -18.00
N ASP A 103 3.28 1.65 -16.94
CA ASP A 103 3.42 0.22 -16.57
C ASP A 103 2.83 -0.10 -15.19
N HIS A 104 2.44 0.91 -14.40
CA HIS A 104 1.92 0.72 -13.05
C HIS A 104 0.95 1.81 -12.60
N THR A 105 0.08 1.45 -11.67
CA THR A 105 -0.74 2.38 -10.89
C THR A 105 -0.30 2.31 -9.43
N ALA A 106 -0.09 3.47 -8.81
CA ALA A 106 0.25 3.56 -7.39
C ALA A 106 -0.80 4.37 -6.64
N TYR A 107 -1.23 3.84 -5.50
CA TYR A 107 -2.12 4.51 -4.54
C TYR A 107 -1.30 4.88 -3.31
N THR A 108 -1.47 6.11 -2.81
CA THR A 108 -0.71 6.60 -1.66
C THR A 108 -1.58 7.08 -0.53
N LEU A 109 -1.00 6.95 0.66
CA LEU A 109 -1.52 7.48 1.91
C LEU A 109 -0.36 8.18 2.63
N GLU A 110 -0.57 9.40 3.06
CA GLU A 110 0.36 10.12 3.93
C GLU A 110 -0.34 10.56 5.21
N SER A 111 0.33 10.47 6.36
CA SER A 111 -0.17 10.96 7.65
C SER A 111 0.94 11.48 8.53
#